data_AF-A0A6P7Y848-F1
#
_entry.id   AF-A0A6P7Y848-F1
#
_cell.length_a   1.000
_cell.length_b   1.000
_cell.length_c   1.000
_cell.angle_alpha   90.00
_cell.angle_beta   90.00
_cell.angle_gamma   90.00
#
_symmetry.space_group_name_H-M   'P 1'
#
loop_
_entity.id
_entity.type
_entity.pdbx_description
1 polymer ?
#
loop_
_entity_poly.entity_id
_entity_poly.type
_entity_poly.pdbx_seq_one_letter_code
_entity_poly.pdbx_strand_id
1 'polypeptide(L)'
;MVVCKQIDCEPAHSARFRAHFGKGDDQIWLDNVNCNGSETLLADCMHDPWGETDCSHEEDAGVVCSMQRLADGPHLCAGRVEVNHDNEWGTVCDEDWDLQSAAQLLCRQMECGPALSAPTGAHFGQGSGRIWLSNVHCKELNLSLLHAVPGTGLSTAVITIKMLALSAQM
;
A
#
# COMPACT_ATOMS: atom_id res chain seq x y z
N MET A 1 5.49 -8.51 9.51
CA MET A 1 5.47 -7.05 9.26
C MET A 1 4.07 -6.53 9.56
N VAL A 2 3.91 -5.69 10.58
CA VAL A 2 2.60 -5.25 11.08
C VAL A 2 1.95 -4.20 10.16
N VAL A 3 2.74 -3.27 9.60
CA VAL A 3 2.22 -2.17 8.78
C VAL A 3 1.42 -2.65 7.57
N CYS A 4 1.95 -3.60 6.78
CA CYS A 4 1.26 -4.09 5.59
C CYS A 4 -0.01 -4.91 5.92
N LYS A 5 -0.02 -5.60 7.06
CA LYS A 5 -1.22 -6.25 7.58
C LYS A 5 -2.29 -5.23 7.98
N GLN A 6 -1.89 -4.18 8.68
CA GLN A 6 -2.78 -3.12 9.16
C GLN A 6 -3.49 -2.38 8.01
N ILE A 7 -2.83 -2.22 6.87
CA ILE A 7 -3.41 -1.60 5.67
C ILE A 7 -4.08 -2.62 4.72
N ASP A 8 -4.34 -3.84 5.21
CA ASP A 8 -5.01 -4.95 4.50
C ASP A 8 -4.38 -5.26 3.13
N CYS A 9 -3.05 -5.09 3.05
CA CYS A 9 -2.23 -5.40 1.89
C CYS A 9 -1.33 -6.59 2.24
N GLU A 10 -1.86 -7.81 2.16
CA GLU A 10 -1.10 -9.03 2.40
C GLU A 10 -0.16 -9.37 1.22
N PRO A 11 1.10 -9.82 1.46
CA PRO A 11 1.97 -9.60 2.62
C PRO A 11 3.06 -8.55 2.32
N ALA A 12 3.76 -8.16 3.37
CA ALA A 12 4.89 -7.23 3.29
C ALA A 12 6.12 -7.82 2.60
N HIS A 13 6.83 -6.97 1.84
CA HIS A 13 8.05 -7.35 1.14
C HIS A 13 9.32 -6.88 1.86
N SER A 14 9.42 -5.58 2.19
CA SER A 14 10.63 -5.05 2.82
C SER A 14 10.40 -3.78 3.64
N ALA A 15 11.10 -3.66 4.76
CA ALA A 15 11.26 -2.38 5.46
C ALA A 15 12.34 -1.54 4.77
N ARG A 16 12.12 -0.24 4.72
CA ARG A 16 13.03 0.76 4.16
C ARG A 16 13.38 1.77 5.24
N PHE A 17 14.57 2.32 5.13
CA PHE A 17 15.17 3.22 6.11
C PHE A 17 15.83 4.39 5.39
N ARG A 18 16.24 5.39 6.16
CA ARG A 18 16.95 6.58 5.68
C ARG A 18 16.17 7.39 4.65
N ALA A 19 14.90 7.68 4.94
CA ALA A 19 14.05 8.50 4.08
C ALA A 19 14.02 8.01 2.61
N HIS A 20 13.98 6.69 2.40
CA HIS A 20 14.08 6.09 1.07
C HIS A 20 13.04 6.63 0.07
N PHE A 21 11.86 7.00 0.57
CA PHE A 21 10.76 7.56 -0.21
C PHE A 21 10.63 9.09 -0.13
N GLY A 22 11.63 9.74 0.46
CA GLY A 22 11.56 11.14 0.84
C GLY A 22 11.40 11.32 2.34
N LYS A 23 11.61 12.57 2.77
CA LYS A 23 11.57 13.02 4.16
C LYS A 23 10.20 13.61 4.44
N GLY A 24 9.67 13.35 5.62
CA GLY A 24 8.61 14.15 6.21
C GLY A 24 9.13 15.52 6.65
N ASP A 25 8.18 16.40 6.99
CA ASP A 25 8.45 17.71 7.58
C ASP A 25 7.68 17.91 8.91
N ASP A 26 6.85 16.93 9.30
CA ASP A 26 5.96 16.96 10.46
C ASP A 26 6.59 16.24 11.68
N GLN A 27 5.98 16.33 12.86
CA GLN A 27 6.49 15.61 14.04
C GLN A 27 6.68 14.10 13.80
N ILE A 28 7.85 13.58 14.17
CA ILE A 28 8.14 12.15 14.25
C ILE A 28 7.50 11.60 15.53
N TRP A 29 6.64 10.61 15.39
CA TRP A 29 5.79 10.10 16.48
C TRP A 29 6.32 8.84 17.15
N LEU A 30 7.04 8.00 16.41
CA LEU A 30 7.46 6.68 16.84
C LEU A 30 8.95 6.51 16.58
N ASP A 31 9.64 5.95 17.56
CA ASP A 31 11.06 5.60 17.53
C ASP A 31 11.27 4.20 18.13
N ASN A 32 12.35 3.54 17.72
CA ASN A 32 12.75 2.21 18.19
C ASN A 32 11.63 1.15 18.12
N VAL A 33 10.79 1.23 17.07
CA VAL A 33 9.67 0.31 16.86
C VAL A 33 10.16 -1.11 16.61
N ASN A 34 9.74 -2.03 17.46
CA ASN A 34 10.05 -3.45 17.42
C ASN A 34 8.79 -4.30 17.57
N CYS A 35 8.33 -4.86 16.46
CA CYS A 35 7.14 -5.70 16.40
C CYS A 35 7.50 -7.19 16.42
N ASN A 36 6.70 -8.00 17.11
CA ASN A 36 6.80 -9.46 17.06
C ASN A 36 6.08 -10.07 15.83
N GLY A 37 5.20 -9.30 15.18
CA GLY A 37 4.47 -9.65 13.96
C GLY A 37 3.06 -10.20 14.15
N SER A 38 2.61 -10.34 15.40
CA SER A 38 1.25 -10.73 15.79
C SER A 38 0.35 -9.55 16.15
N GLU A 39 0.93 -8.35 16.28
CA GLU A 39 0.20 -7.11 16.52
C GLU A 39 -0.72 -6.76 15.32
N THR A 40 -1.86 -6.17 15.62
CA THR A 40 -2.83 -5.69 14.62
C THR A 40 -2.52 -4.27 14.16
N LEU A 41 -1.97 -3.44 15.05
CA LEU A 41 -1.60 -2.06 14.77
C LEU A 41 -0.12 -1.83 15.06
N LEU A 42 0.52 -0.94 14.30
CA LEU A 42 1.91 -0.52 14.51
C LEU A 42 2.11 0.09 15.90
N ALA A 43 1.08 0.76 16.43
CA ALA A 43 1.04 1.35 17.77
C ALA A 43 1.05 0.32 18.91
N ASP A 44 0.76 -0.95 18.63
CA ASP A 44 0.77 -2.02 19.63
C ASP A 44 2.15 -2.69 19.75
N CYS A 45 3.08 -2.36 18.85
CA CYS A 45 4.45 -2.87 18.92
C CYS A 45 5.21 -2.24 20.09
N MET A 46 6.29 -2.88 20.53
CA MET A 46 7.19 -2.25 21.49
C MET A 46 7.87 -1.06 20.81
N HIS A 47 7.84 0.11 21.43
CA HIS A 47 8.46 1.34 20.91
C HIS A 47 8.71 2.32 22.06
N ASP A 48 9.47 3.38 21.80
CA ASP A 48 9.70 4.46 22.76
C ASP A 48 8.44 5.32 22.96
N PRO A 49 8.32 6.11 24.05
CA PRO A 49 7.16 6.96 24.29
C PRO A 49 6.80 7.85 23.08
N TRP A 50 5.51 8.03 22.84
CA TRP A 50 5.02 8.79 21.69
C TRP A 50 5.58 10.22 21.64
N GLY A 51 6.15 10.57 20.50
CA GLY A 51 6.74 11.90 20.25
C GLY A 51 8.06 12.16 20.97
N GLU A 52 8.61 11.17 21.70
CA GLU A 52 9.98 11.17 22.21
C GLU A 52 10.86 10.40 21.23
N THR A 53 11.82 11.10 20.63
CA THR A 53 12.70 10.53 19.60
C THR A 53 13.99 11.33 19.49
N ASP A 54 15.09 10.65 19.16
CA ASP A 54 16.34 11.29 18.74
C ASP A 54 16.57 11.19 17.22
N CYS A 55 15.63 10.58 16.50
CA CYS A 55 15.63 10.49 15.04
C CYS A 55 15.38 11.86 14.39
N SER A 56 15.96 12.01 13.21
CA SER A 56 15.63 13.08 12.27
C SER A 56 14.82 12.55 11.07
N HIS A 57 14.25 13.43 10.26
CA HIS A 57 13.58 12.98 9.02
C HIS A 57 14.52 12.33 8.01
N GLU A 58 15.84 12.45 8.17
CA GLU A 58 16.80 11.64 7.41
C GLU A 58 16.64 10.15 7.68
N GLU A 59 15.97 9.76 8.77
CA GLU A 59 15.84 8.39 9.27
C GLU A 59 14.43 7.83 9.09
N ASP A 60 13.52 8.59 8.47
CA ASP A 60 12.14 8.17 8.25
C ASP A 60 12.07 6.76 7.66
N ALA A 61 11.32 5.91 8.34
CA ALA A 61 11.11 4.52 7.97
C ALA A 61 9.98 4.42 6.94
N GLY A 62 10.17 3.53 5.97
CA GLY A 62 9.16 3.20 4.96
C GLY A 62 8.93 1.70 4.89
N VAL A 63 7.88 1.28 4.21
CA VAL A 63 7.63 -0.14 3.92
C VAL A 63 7.22 -0.29 2.47
N VAL A 64 7.68 -1.37 1.85
CA VAL A 64 7.16 -1.87 0.59
C VAL A 64 6.27 -3.07 0.92
N CYS A 65 4.96 -2.88 0.77
CA CYS A 65 4.01 -3.99 0.76
C CYS A 65 4.02 -4.65 -0.62
N SER A 66 3.38 -5.82 -0.78
CA SER A 66 3.44 -6.68 -1.98
C SER A 66 3.61 -5.90 -3.30
N MET A 67 4.61 -6.31 -4.09
CA MET A 67 4.89 -5.66 -5.38
C MET A 67 3.94 -6.21 -6.44
N GLN A 68 3.23 -5.33 -7.12
CA GLN A 68 2.40 -5.66 -8.26
C GLN A 68 2.97 -5.08 -9.55
N ARG A 69 2.73 -5.76 -10.67
CA ARG A 69 3.12 -5.30 -12.01
C ARG A 69 2.05 -5.62 -13.04
N LEU A 70 2.10 -4.86 -14.14
CA LEU A 70 1.38 -5.17 -15.37
C LEU A 70 2.36 -5.82 -16.36
N ALA A 71 2.18 -7.10 -16.64
CA ALA A 71 3.01 -7.90 -17.53
C ALA A 71 2.38 -8.05 -18.93
N ASP A 72 3.21 -8.25 -19.95
CA ASP A 72 2.80 -8.62 -21.32
C ASP A 72 1.74 -7.70 -21.98
N GLY A 73 1.69 -6.43 -21.57
CA GLY A 73 0.91 -5.42 -22.25
C GLY A 73 1.76 -4.45 -23.06
N PRO A 74 1.11 -3.57 -23.83
CA PRO A 74 1.79 -2.68 -24.77
C PRO A 74 2.60 -1.55 -24.09
N HIS A 75 2.37 -1.28 -22.81
CA HIS A 75 3.05 -0.24 -22.03
C HIS A 75 2.83 -0.44 -20.52
N LEU A 76 3.51 0.35 -19.69
CA LEU A 76 3.50 0.23 -18.21
C LEU A 76 2.10 0.30 -17.56
N CYS A 77 1.13 0.93 -18.22
CA CYS A 77 -0.25 1.08 -17.75
C CYS A 77 -1.26 0.09 -18.35
N ALA A 78 -0.80 -0.98 -19.01
CA ALA A 78 -1.66 -2.04 -19.53
C ALA A 78 -0.94 -3.38 -19.46
N GLY A 79 -1.64 -4.44 -19.09
CA GLY A 79 -1.07 -5.79 -19.02
C GLY A 79 -1.87 -6.73 -18.12
N ARG A 80 -1.38 -7.96 -18.01
CA ARG A 80 -1.82 -8.95 -17.03
C ARG A 80 -1.34 -8.54 -15.64
N VAL A 81 -2.23 -8.61 -14.66
CA VAL A 81 -1.91 -8.34 -13.26
C VAL A 81 -1.10 -9.50 -12.69
N GLU A 82 0.09 -9.19 -12.18
CA GLU A 82 0.92 -10.13 -11.44
C GLU A 82 1.30 -9.55 -10.09
N VAL A 83 1.29 -10.40 -9.08
CA VAL A 83 1.66 -10.06 -7.71
C VAL A 83 2.89 -10.87 -7.33
N ASN A 84 3.87 -10.19 -6.72
CA ASN A 84 5.02 -10.83 -6.13
C ASN A 84 4.73 -11.15 -4.66
N HIS A 85 4.88 -12.42 -4.32
CA HIS A 85 4.79 -12.92 -2.95
C HIS A 85 5.99 -13.84 -2.70
N ASP A 86 6.72 -13.62 -1.60
CA ASP A 86 7.92 -14.38 -1.25
C ASP A 86 8.95 -14.53 -2.39
N ASN A 87 9.16 -13.44 -3.15
CA ASN A 87 10.03 -13.37 -4.33
C ASN A 87 9.58 -14.25 -5.52
N GLU A 88 8.35 -14.73 -5.52
CA GLU A 88 7.75 -15.46 -6.62
C GLU A 88 6.60 -14.65 -7.23
N TRP A 89 6.67 -14.44 -8.55
CA TRP A 89 5.59 -13.81 -9.30
C TRP A 89 4.50 -14.83 -9.60
N GLY A 90 3.26 -14.43 -9.44
CA GLY A 90 2.12 -15.22 -9.86
C GLY A 90 0.93 -14.36 -10.25
N THR A 91 -0.11 -15.03 -10.71
CA THR A 91 -1.25 -14.40 -11.37
C THR A 91 -2.41 -14.14 -10.43
N VAL A 92 -3.32 -13.30 -10.88
CA VAL A 92 -4.62 -13.07 -10.25
C VAL A 92 -5.70 -13.74 -11.11
N CYS A 93 -6.59 -14.51 -10.48
CA CYS A 93 -7.76 -15.06 -11.16
C CYS A 93 -8.71 -13.94 -11.55
N ASP A 94 -9.29 -14.02 -12.74
CA ASP A 94 -10.22 -13.02 -13.27
C ASP A 94 -11.67 -13.21 -12.77
N GLU A 95 -11.91 -14.23 -11.95
CA GLU A 95 -13.15 -14.39 -11.21
C GLU A 95 -13.39 -13.15 -10.33
N ASP A 96 -14.47 -12.44 -10.67
CA ASP A 96 -14.89 -11.16 -10.07
C ASP A 96 -13.95 -9.95 -10.31
N TRP A 97 -13.04 -10.04 -11.30
CA TRP A 97 -12.22 -8.90 -11.71
C TRP A 97 -13.08 -7.82 -12.40
N ASP A 98 -13.26 -6.68 -11.73
CA ASP A 98 -14.18 -5.64 -12.18
C ASP A 98 -13.52 -4.30 -12.52
N LEU A 99 -14.16 -3.56 -13.42
CA LEU A 99 -13.70 -2.24 -13.84
C LEU A 99 -14.00 -1.13 -12.81
N GLN A 100 -15.05 -1.29 -12.00
CA GLN A 100 -15.51 -0.22 -11.11
C GLN A 100 -14.68 -0.10 -9.84
N SER A 101 -13.99 -1.17 -9.43
CA SER A 101 -13.32 -1.26 -8.14
C SER A 101 -11.88 -1.77 -8.27
N ALA A 102 -11.68 -3.05 -8.62
CA ALA A 102 -10.35 -3.67 -8.63
C ALA A 102 -9.42 -3.00 -9.66
N ALA A 103 -9.89 -2.81 -10.89
CA ALA A 103 -9.09 -2.15 -11.92
C ALA A 103 -8.81 -0.67 -11.58
N GLN A 104 -9.79 0.07 -11.05
CA GLN A 104 -9.58 1.48 -10.65
C GLN A 104 -8.49 1.60 -9.59
N LEU A 105 -8.54 0.77 -8.56
CA LEU A 105 -7.56 0.79 -7.47
C LEU A 105 -6.17 0.43 -7.98
N LEU A 106 -6.05 -0.60 -8.82
CA LEU A 106 -4.78 -0.97 -9.41
C LEU A 106 -4.19 0.16 -10.28
N CYS A 107 -4.98 0.75 -11.19
CA CYS A 107 -4.48 1.83 -12.05
C CYS A 107 -4.09 3.09 -11.25
N ARG A 108 -4.82 3.41 -10.17
CA ARG A 108 -4.43 4.49 -9.25
C ARG A 108 -3.12 4.18 -8.52
N GLN A 109 -2.96 2.96 -8.01
CA GLN A 109 -1.74 2.54 -7.31
C GLN A 109 -0.50 2.49 -8.22
N MET A 110 -0.70 2.19 -9.51
CA MET A 110 0.35 2.21 -10.53
C MET A 110 0.60 3.61 -11.12
N GLU A 111 -0.07 4.66 -10.60
CA GLU A 111 0.01 6.04 -11.09
C GLU A 111 -0.35 6.21 -12.58
N CYS A 112 -1.23 5.35 -13.07
CA CYS A 112 -1.71 5.33 -14.46
C CYS A 112 -3.01 6.11 -14.67
N GLY A 113 -3.56 6.71 -13.60
CA GLY A 113 -4.85 7.39 -13.62
C GLY A 113 -6.05 6.42 -13.50
N PRO A 114 -7.25 6.83 -13.95
CA PRO A 114 -8.44 5.97 -13.87
C PRO A 114 -8.35 4.80 -14.84
N ALA A 115 -8.86 3.64 -14.43
CA ALA A 115 -8.89 2.46 -15.30
C ALA A 115 -9.90 2.64 -16.43
N LEU A 116 -9.47 2.27 -17.65
CA LEU A 116 -10.28 2.39 -18.86
C LEU A 116 -10.99 1.08 -19.23
N SER A 117 -10.41 -0.07 -18.85
CA SER A 117 -10.91 -1.40 -19.19
C SER A 117 -10.42 -2.45 -18.21
N ALA A 118 -11.23 -3.49 -17.97
CA ALA A 118 -10.90 -4.66 -17.16
C ALA A 118 -11.14 -5.95 -17.97
N PRO A 119 -10.29 -6.28 -18.95
CA PRO A 119 -10.49 -7.47 -19.78
C PRO A 119 -10.21 -8.76 -19.00
N THR A 120 -11.07 -9.77 -19.18
CA THR A 120 -10.95 -11.12 -18.59
C THR A 120 -10.48 -12.14 -19.64
N GLY A 121 -10.33 -13.41 -19.28
CA GLY A 121 -10.01 -14.51 -20.18
C GLY A 121 -8.56 -14.51 -20.67
N ALA A 122 -7.61 -14.06 -19.84
CA ALA A 122 -6.20 -13.98 -20.18
C ALA A 122 -5.90 -13.14 -21.45
N HIS A 123 -6.57 -11.99 -21.60
CA HIS A 123 -6.43 -11.07 -22.75
C HIS A 123 -4.97 -10.71 -23.10
N PHE A 124 -4.11 -10.55 -22.10
CA PHE A 124 -2.67 -10.27 -22.27
C PHE A 124 -1.81 -11.55 -22.23
N GLY A 125 -2.39 -12.70 -22.57
CA GLY A 125 -1.77 -14.01 -22.45
C GLY A 125 -1.90 -14.62 -21.06
N GLN A 126 -1.89 -15.95 -21.02
CA GLN A 126 -1.90 -16.71 -19.77
C GLN A 126 -0.58 -16.53 -19.05
N GLY A 127 -0.63 -16.17 -17.76
CA GLY A 127 0.57 -16.09 -16.94
C GLY A 127 1.10 -17.45 -16.54
N SER A 128 2.34 -17.47 -16.07
CA SER A 128 3.03 -18.66 -15.55
C SER A 128 3.14 -18.60 -14.02
N GLY A 129 3.21 -19.76 -13.39
CA GLY A 129 3.34 -19.85 -11.92
C GLY A 129 1.99 -20.01 -11.24
N ARG A 130 1.97 -19.79 -9.93
CA ARG A 130 0.78 -19.98 -9.11
C ARG A 130 -0.19 -18.79 -9.17
N ILE A 131 -1.47 -19.07 -8.92
CA ILE A 131 -2.47 -18.03 -8.70
C ILE A 131 -2.32 -17.58 -7.23
N TRP A 132 -1.98 -16.31 -7.00
CA TRP A 132 -1.85 -15.76 -5.65
C TRP A 132 -3.18 -15.27 -5.08
N LEU A 133 -4.02 -14.69 -5.92
CA LEU A 133 -5.29 -14.08 -5.53
C LEU A 133 -6.40 -14.58 -6.44
N SER A 134 -7.58 -14.82 -5.86
CA SER A 134 -8.83 -15.13 -6.54
C SER A 134 -9.97 -14.38 -5.85
N ASN A 135 -11.06 -14.09 -6.56
CA ASN A 135 -12.25 -13.40 -6.03
C ASN A 135 -11.88 -12.02 -5.46
N VAL A 136 -11.11 -11.25 -6.24
CA VAL A 136 -10.56 -9.97 -5.79
C VAL A 136 -11.66 -8.92 -5.77
N HIS A 137 -12.23 -8.68 -4.59
CA HIS A 137 -13.13 -7.57 -4.33
C HIS A 137 -12.41 -6.49 -3.55
N CYS A 138 -11.99 -5.44 -4.24
CA CYS A 138 -11.47 -4.27 -3.57
C CYS A 138 -12.63 -3.30 -3.33
N LYS A 139 -13.07 -3.13 -2.08
CA LYS A 139 -13.93 -1.99 -1.78
C LYS A 139 -13.09 -0.73 -2.06
N GLU A 140 -13.60 0.20 -2.86
CA GLU A 140 -13.05 1.56 -2.83
C GLU A 140 -13.04 1.96 -1.36
N LEU A 141 -11.85 2.02 -0.77
CA LEU A 141 -11.67 2.81 0.44
C LEU A 141 -12.18 4.18 0.05
N ASN A 142 -13.29 4.57 0.66
CA ASN A 142 -13.84 5.90 0.52
C ASN A 142 -12.73 6.85 0.96
N LEU A 143 -11.96 7.35 -0.02
CA LEU A 143 -10.94 8.40 0.16
C LEU A 143 -11.57 9.71 0.65
N SER A 144 -12.88 9.73 0.89
CA SER A 144 -13.62 10.73 1.64
C SER A 144 -13.34 10.73 3.15
N LEU A 145 -12.59 9.77 3.69
CA LEU A 145 -11.90 9.96 5.00
C LEU A 145 -10.54 10.67 4.86
N LEU A 146 -10.09 10.94 3.63
CA LEU A 146 -8.75 11.43 3.31
C LEU A 146 -8.75 12.61 2.31
N HIS A 147 -9.70 13.53 2.35
CA HIS A 147 -9.53 14.92 1.86
C HIS A 147 -10.53 15.79 2.66
N ALA A 148 -10.17 16.87 3.35
CA ALA A 148 -9.40 17.99 2.84
C ALA A 148 -8.72 18.78 3.97
N VAL A 149 -7.44 19.11 3.78
CA VAL A 149 -6.95 20.44 4.16
C VAL A 149 -7.03 21.28 2.88
N PRO A 150 -7.80 22.38 2.82
CA PRO A 150 -7.86 23.19 1.61
C PRO A 150 -6.49 23.84 1.36
N GLY A 151 -5.82 23.51 0.24
CA GLY A 151 -4.74 24.36 -0.30
C GLY A 151 -3.49 23.71 -0.91
N THR A 152 -3.26 22.40 -0.84
CA THR A 152 -1.98 21.81 -1.30
C THR A 152 -2.16 20.91 -2.52
N GLY A 153 -1.90 21.46 -3.71
CA GLY A 153 -1.92 20.74 -4.97
C GLY A 153 -0.64 19.93 -5.23
N LEU A 154 -0.40 18.86 -4.45
CA LEU A 154 0.69 17.92 -4.72
C LEU A 154 0.19 16.47 -4.63
N SER A 155 0.29 15.79 -5.77
CA SER A 155 -0.05 14.38 -6.00
C SER A 155 1.19 13.51 -5.72
N THR A 156 1.47 13.26 -4.46
CA THR A 156 2.34 12.15 -4.03
C THR A 156 1.67 11.55 -2.81
N ALA A 157 1.13 10.35 -2.94
CA ALA A 157 0.58 9.59 -1.83
C ALA A 157 1.73 9.08 -0.95
N VAL A 158 2.40 9.99 -0.24
CA VAL A 158 3.06 9.63 1.00
C VAL A 158 1.91 9.38 1.98
N ILE A 159 1.70 8.11 2.34
CA ILE A 159 0.75 7.76 3.40
C ILE A 159 1.36 8.25 4.71
N THR A 160 1.23 9.55 4.98
CA THR A 160 1.50 10.11 6.30
C THR A 160 0.35 9.66 7.18
N ILE A 161 0.62 8.69 8.07
CA ILE A 161 -0.35 8.21 9.06
C ILE A 161 -0.65 9.38 10.00
N LYS A 162 -1.68 10.15 9.69
CA LYS A 162 -2.25 11.13 10.61
C LYS A 162 -3.13 10.36 11.59
N MET A 163 -2.53 9.84 12.67
CA MET A 163 -3.33 9.35 13.80
C MET A 163 -4.04 10.54 14.42
N LEU A 164 -5.35 10.63 14.20
CA LEU A 164 -6.21 11.52 14.97
C LEU A 164 -6.23 10.99 16.41
N ALA A 165 -5.56 11.70 17.32
CA ALA A 165 -5.70 11.48 18.75
C ALA A 165 -7.16 11.75 19.14
N LEU A 166 -7.92 10.70 19.44
CA LEU A 166 -9.15 10.84 20.21
C LEU A 166 -8.73 11.14 21.64
N SER A 167 -8.95 12.39 22.06
CA SER A 167 -8.88 12.79 23.46
C SER A 167 -9.84 11.91 24.26
N ALA A 168 -9.29 11.09 25.15
CA ALA A 168 -10.07 10.51 26.24
C ALA A 168 -10.49 11.67 27.17
N GLN A 169 -11.76 12.08 27.09
CA GLN A 169 -12.38 12.77 28.23
C GLN A 169 -12.65 11.74 29.34
N MET A 170 -12.42 12.22 30.57
CA MET A 170 -12.53 11.56 31.87
C MET A 170 -13.79 10.71 32.08
#